data_AF-A0A925RJL7-F1
#
_entry.id   AF-A0A925RJL7-F1
#
_cell.length_a   1.000
_cell.length_b   1.000
_cell.length_c   1.000
_cell.angle_alpha   90.00
_cell.angle_beta   90.00
_cell.angle_gamma   90.00
#
_symmetry.space_group_name_H-M   'P 1'
#
loop_
_entity.id
_entity.type
_entity.pdbx_description
1 polymer ?
#
loop_
_entity_poly.entity_id
_entity_poly.type
_entity_poly.pdbx_seq_one_letter_code
_entity_poly.pdbx_strand_id
1 'polypeptide(L)'
;MIFSVQERAEHDVSWLAIRHPAVMRLIERELAAPDGDAFAAGLELASRVLGGRTPLGDLRIDHNTLNAGMVAVRSGRCDRAMVRAIRDQIETLRVVLTPREADAVATVIAAIIWSVLDASARELDDTLFA
;
A
#
# COMPACT_ATOMS: atom_id res chain seq x y z
N MET A 1 22.69 10.69 -12.45
CA MET A 1 21.51 11.21 -13.17
C MET A 1 20.52 11.65 -12.10
N ILE A 2 20.23 12.94 -11.98
CA ILE A 2 19.34 13.48 -10.93
C ILE A 2 17.96 13.60 -11.56
N PHE A 3 17.08 12.64 -11.26
CA PHE A 3 15.69 12.70 -11.67
C PHE A 3 14.98 13.82 -10.92
N SER A 4 14.15 14.57 -11.64
CA SER A 4 13.20 15.52 -11.07
C SER A 4 12.18 14.80 -10.17
N VAL A 5 11.54 15.52 -9.25
CA VAL A 5 10.53 14.95 -8.35
C VAL A 5 9.39 14.28 -9.13
N GLN A 6 9.02 14.87 -10.28
CA GLN A 6 7.98 14.34 -11.16
C GLN A 6 8.43 13.07 -11.89
N GLU A 7 9.66 13.03 -12.39
CA GLU A 7 10.22 11.80 -12.98
C GLU A 7 10.33 10.68 -11.94
N ARG A 8 10.68 10.98 -10.68
CA ARG A 8 10.68 9.96 -9.61
C ARG A 8 9.28 9.41 -9.36
N ALA A 9 8.28 10.28 -9.27
CA ALA A 9 6.88 9.87 -9.07
C ALA A 9 6.35 9.02 -10.23
N GLU A 10 6.65 9.38 -11.49
CA GLU A 10 6.25 8.60 -12.68
C GLU A 10 6.94 7.22 -12.73
N HIS A 11 8.22 7.15 -12.33
CA HIS A 11 8.93 5.88 -12.18
C HIS A 11 8.33 5.01 -11.06
N ASP A 12 7.93 5.60 -9.94
CA ASP A 12 7.35 4.88 -8.80
C ASP A 12 5.98 4.26 -9.15
N VAL A 13 5.13 5.00 -9.86
CA VAL A 13 3.81 4.50 -10.30
C VAL A 13 3.95 3.42 -11.36
N SER A 14 4.79 3.64 -12.37
CA SER A 14 5.04 2.65 -13.42
C SER A 14 5.65 1.38 -12.85
N TRP A 15 6.58 1.52 -11.90
CA TRP A 15 7.16 0.41 -11.17
C TRP A 15 6.10 -0.37 -10.38
N LEU A 16 5.23 0.33 -9.64
CA LEU A 16 4.16 -0.29 -8.87
C LEU A 16 3.18 -1.06 -9.77
N ALA A 17 2.81 -0.50 -10.91
CA ALA A 17 1.92 -1.14 -11.87
C ALA A 17 2.54 -2.41 -12.50
N ILE A 18 3.83 -2.39 -12.81
CA ILE A 18 4.54 -3.53 -13.39
C ILE A 18 4.77 -4.64 -12.34
N ARG A 19 5.20 -4.27 -11.14
CA ARG A 19 5.63 -5.22 -10.10
C ARG A 19 4.47 -5.72 -9.24
N HIS A 20 3.48 -4.88 -8.98
CA HIS A 20 2.37 -5.16 -8.06
C HIS A 20 1.00 -4.83 -8.68
N PRO A 21 0.60 -5.46 -9.80
CA PRO A 21 -0.68 -5.20 -10.46
C PRO A 21 -1.91 -5.57 -9.61
N ALA A 22 -1.75 -6.42 -8.59
CA ALA A 22 -2.82 -6.71 -7.64
C ALA A 22 -3.06 -5.53 -6.66
N VAL A 23 -1.98 -4.83 -6.27
CA VAL A 23 -2.05 -3.62 -5.42
C VAL A 23 -2.71 -2.49 -6.19
N MET A 24 -2.33 -2.26 -7.45
CA MET A 24 -3.00 -1.25 -8.29
C MET A 24 -4.51 -1.50 -8.37
N ARG A 25 -4.92 -2.73 -8.66
CA ARG A 25 -6.35 -3.09 -8.73
C ARG A 25 -7.09 -2.93 -7.40
N LEU A 26 -6.42 -3.16 -6.28
CA LEU A 26 -7.01 -2.91 -4.96
C LEU A 26 -7.24 -1.41 -4.75
N ILE A 27 -6.24 -0.58 -5.05
CA ILE A 27 -6.31 0.88 -4.92
C ILE A 27 -7.42 1.43 -5.83
N GLU A 28 -7.46 1.02 -7.10
CA GLU A 28 -8.52 1.40 -8.05
C GLU A 28 -9.90 1.01 -7.52
N ARG A 29 -10.05 -0.23 -7.01
CA ARG A 29 -11.35 -0.73 -6.56
C ARG A 29 -11.86 -0.03 -5.31
N GLU A 30 -10.99 0.23 -4.33
CA GLU A 30 -11.39 0.70 -3.01
C GLU A 30 -11.33 2.24 -2.88
N LEU A 31 -10.54 2.92 -3.72
CA LEU A 31 -10.25 4.35 -3.62
C LEU A 31 -10.64 5.15 -4.87
N ALA A 32 -11.32 4.54 -5.85
CA ALA A 32 -11.91 5.30 -6.96
C ALA A 32 -12.97 6.28 -6.43
N ALA A 33 -12.65 7.56 -6.50
CA ALA A 33 -13.52 8.68 -6.19
C ALA A 33 -13.56 9.66 -7.38
N PRO A 34 -14.62 10.48 -7.54
CA PRO A 34 -14.75 11.41 -8.66
C PRO A 34 -13.64 12.48 -8.75
N ASP A 35 -13.10 12.92 -7.61
CA ASP A 35 -11.98 13.88 -7.54
C ASP A 35 -10.60 13.23 -7.72
N GLY A 36 -10.51 11.92 -7.47
CA GLY A 36 -9.27 11.16 -7.57
C GLY A 36 -8.30 11.36 -6.39
N ASP A 37 -8.68 12.13 -5.37
CA ASP A 37 -7.76 12.49 -4.28
C ASP A 37 -7.42 11.28 -3.41
N ALA A 38 -8.42 10.45 -3.08
CA ALA A 38 -8.21 9.20 -2.36
C ALA A 38 -7.32 8.22 -3.16
N PHE A 39 -7.51 8.16 -4.47
CA PHE A 39 -6.71 7.33 -5.36
C PHE A 39 -5.25 7.80 -5.39
N ALA A 40 -5.01 9.10 -5.56
CA ALA A 40 -3.67 9.69 -5.56
C ALA A 40 -2.95 9.47 -4.21
N ALA A 41 -3.66 9.67 -3.10
CA ALA A 41 -3.14 9.41 -1.75
C ALA A 41 -2.75 7.94 -1.57
N GLY A 42 -3.65 7.02 -1.97
CA GLY A 42 -3.40 5.58 -1.89
C GLY A 42 -2.21 5.15 -2.73
N LEU A 43 -2.07 5.72 -3.93
CA LEU A 43 -0.96 5.43 -4.84
C LEU A 43 0.37 5.89 -4.26
N GLU A 44 0.44 7.13 -3.77
CA GLU A 44 1.66 7.68 -3.16
C GLU A 44 2.10 6.86 -1.95
N LEU A 45 1.18 6.55 -1.03
CA LEU A 45 1.49 5.78 0.17
C LEU A 45 1.85 4.32 -0.15
N ALA A 46 1.19 3.68 -1.11
CA ALA A 46 1.54 2.32 -1.53
C ALA A 46 2.94 2.28 -2.14
N SER A 47 3.29 3.27 -2.97
CA SER A 47 4.64 3.43 -3.51
C SER A 47 5.68 3.64 -2.41
N ARG A 48 5.37 4.42 -1.35
CA ARG A 48 6.28 4.53 -0.19
C ARG A 48 6.47 3.19 0.54
N VAL A 49 5.38 2.46 0.77
CA VAL A 49 5.41 1.16 1.48
C VAL A 49 6.20 0.11 0.71
N LEU A 50 6.05 0.05 -0.61
CA LEU A 50 6.61 -1.00 -1.46
C LEU A 50 7.94 -0.60 -2.09
N GLY A 51 8.12 0.67 -2.47
CA GLY A 51 9.35 1.21 -3.05
C GLY A 51 10.46 1.46 -2.03
N GLY A 52 10.11 1.74 -0.76
CA GLY A 52 11.08 1.93 0.32
C GLY A 52 11.76 0.65 0.81
N ARG A 53 11.30 -0.52 0.35
CA ARG A 53 11.81 -1.81 0.81
C ARG A 53 12.59 -2.48 -0.32
N THR A 54 13.84 -2.06 -0.49
CA THR A 54 14.84 -2.82 -1.24
C THR A 54 15.68 -3.64 -0.25
N PRO A 55 15.86 -4.96 -0.46
CA PRO A 55 15.20 -5.80 -1.43
C PRO A 55 13.99 -6.48 -0.77
N LEU A 56 12.76 -6.11 -1.11
CA LEU A 56 11.60 -7.02 -0.95
C LEU A 56 11.72 -8.28 -1.83
N GLY A 57 12.89 -8.57 -2.41
CA GLY A 57 13.04 -9.64 -3.39
C GLY A 57 12.02 -9.54 -4.51
N ASP A 58 11.72 -10.68 -5.12
CA ASP A 58 10.60 -10.83 -6.06
C ASP A 58 9.26 -11.03 -5.32
N LEU A 59 9.08 -10.49 -4.10
CA LEU A 59 7.86 -10.67 -3.30
C LEU A 59 6.64 -10.16 -4.09
N ARG A 60 5.88 -11.11 -4.61
CA ARG A 60 4.67 -10.85 -5.38
C ARG A 60 3.46 -10.99 -4.48
N ILE A 61 2.88 -9.86 -4.15
CA ILE A 61 1.60 -9.82 -3.43
C ILE A 61 0.47 -10.08 -4.42
N ASP A 62 -0.23 -11.19 -4.25
CA ASP A 62 -1.39 -11.54 -5.04
C ASP A 62 -2.72 -11.00 -4.44
N HIS A 63 -3.80 -11.14 -5.21
CA HIS A 63 -5.13 -10.68 -4.79
C HIS A 63 -5.65 -11.38 -3.55
N ASN A 64 -5.30 -12.66 -3.33
CA ASN A 64 -5.81 -13.43 -2.20
C ASN A 64 -5.19 -12.91 -0.90
N THR A 65 -3.89 -12.65 -0.92
CA THR A 65 -3.14 -12.08 0.21
C THR A 65 -3.60 -10.67 0.52
N LEU A 66 -3.89 -9.85 -0.49
CA LEU A 66 -4.49 -8.52 -0.30
C LEU A 66 -5.91 -8.59 0.27
N ASN A 67 -6.75 -9.50 -0.23
CA ASN A 67 -8.09 -9.68 0.31
C ASN A 67 -8.06 -10.17 1.77
N ALA A 68 -7.14 -11.08 2.11
CA ALA A 68 -6.92 -11.50 3.48
C ALA A 68 -6.50 -10.33 4.39
N GLY A 69 -5.60 -9.46 3.90
CA GLY A 69 -5.21 -8.22 4.58
C GLY A 69 -6.39 -7.28 4.80
N MET A 70 -7.24 -7.06 3.78
CA MET A 70 -8.45 -6.24 3.91
C MET A 70 -9.41 -6.80 4.97
N VAL A 71 -9.61 -8.12 5.00
CA VAL A 71 -10.43 -8.79 6.02
C VAL A 71 -9.81 -8.67 7.40
N ALA A 72 -8.49 -8.84 7.54
CA ALA A 72 -7.78 -8.69 8.80
C ALA A 72 -7.93 -7.27 9.37
N VAL A 73 -7.73 -6.24 8.54
CA VAL A 73 -7.88 -4.85 8.96
C VAL A 73 -9.32 -4.52 9.34
N ARG A 74 -10.29 -4.91 8.50
CA ARG A 74 -11.72 -4.66 8.77
C ARG A 74 -12.25 -5.42 10.00
N SER A 75 -11.65 -6.56 10.33
CA SER A 75 -11.98 -7.31 11.56
C SER A 75 -11.29 -6.79 12.82
N GLY A 76 -10.57 -5.66 12.73
CA GLY A 76 -9.93 -5.02 13.89
C GLY A 76 -8.65 -5.70 14.36
N ARG A 77 -8.04 -6.57 13.54
CA ARG A 77 -6.73 -7.20 13.83
C ARG A 77 -5.54 -6.30 13.50
N CYS A 78 -5.81 -5.07 13.08
CA CYS A 78 -4.80 -4.07 12.76
C CYS A 78 -4.37 -3.32 14.03
N ASP A 79 -3.06 -3.19 14.23
CA ASP A 79 -2.52 -2.42 15.34
C ASP A 79 -2.93 -0.94 15.24
N ARG A 80 -3.45 -0.39 16.34
CA ARG A 80 -3.84 1.02 16.44
C ARG A 80 -2.66 1.96 16.22
N ALA A 81 -1.46 1.57 16.63
CA ALA A 81 -0.26 2.37 16.40
C ALA A 81 0.05 2.47 14.90
N MET A 82 -0.11 1.37 14.16
CA MET A 82 0.06 1.35 12.70
C MET A 82 -0.97 2.25 12.01
N VAL A 83 -2.26 2.13 12.37
CA VAL A 83 -3.31 3.00 11.79
C VAL A 83 -3.04 4.47 12.08
N ARG A 84 -2.59 4.81 13.29
CA ARG A 84 -2.22 6.18 13.64
C ARG A 84 -1.04 6.68 12.79
N ALA A 85 0.02 5.89 12.66
CA ALA A 85 1.15 6.25 11.82
C ALA A 85 0.75 6.48 10.36
N ILE A 86 -0.18 5.67 9.82
CA ILE A 86 -0.72 5.88 8.47
C ILE A 86 -1.50 7.20 8.38
N ARG A 87 -2.32 7.53 9.38
CA ARG A 87 -3.04 8.82 9.42
C ARG A 87 -2.07 10.00 9.47
N ASP A 88 -1.03 9.92 10.30
CA ASP A 88 0.00 10.95 10.36
C ASP A 88 0.68 11.12 8.99
N GLN A 89 0.91 10.03 8.24
CA GLN A 89 1.43 10.11 6.87
C GLN A 89 0.43 10.75 5.89
N ILE A 90 -0.86 10.44 6.00
CA ILE A 90 -1.93 11.06 5.19
C ILE A 90 -1.94 12.58 5.38
N GLU A 91 -1.78 13.07 6.61
CA GLU A 91 -1.74 14.50 6.94
C GLU A 91 -0.57 15.24 6.29
N THR A 92 0.50 14.53 5.91
CA THR A 92 1.65 15.11 5.19
C THR A 92 1.44 15.22 3.68
N LEU A 93 0.40 14.59 3.14
CA LEU A 93 0.14 14.58 1.71
C LEU A 93 -0.42 15.94 1.24
N ARG A 94 -0.14 16.30 -0.01
CA ARG A 94 -0.63 17.53 -0.64
C ARG A 94 -2.00 17.35 -1.30
N VAL A 95 -2.85 16.51 -0.72
CA VAL A 95 -4.21 16.21 -1.21
C VAL A 95 -5.21 16.39 -0.06
N VAL A 96 -6.40 16.86 -0.38
CA VAL A 96 -7.44 17.14 0.63
C VAL A 96 -8.40 15.96 0.66
N LEU A 97 -8.35 15.17 1.73
CA LEU A 97 -9.25 14.03 1.89
C LEU A 97 -10.42 14.39 2.80
N THR A 98 -11.62 13.96 2.44
CA THR A 98 -12.72 13.86 3.38
C THR A 98 -12.38 12.83 4.48
N PRO A 99 -13.04 12.89 5.66
CA PRO A 99 -12.82 11.89 6.71
C PRO A 99 -13.04 10.45 6.23
N ARG A 100 -14.02 10.25 5.34
CA ARG A 100 -14.33 8.93 4.77
C ARG A 100 -13.22 8.44 3.83
N GLU A 101 -12.65 9.32 3.03
CA GLU A 101 -11.53 8.98 2.13
C GLU A 101 -10.27 8.70 2.92
N ALA A 102 -9.96 9.52 3.93
CA ALA A 102 -8.82 9.27 4.81
C ALA A 102 -8.93 7.90 5.49
N ASP A 103 -10.13 7.51 5.96
CA ASP A 103 -10.38 6.20 6.54
C ASP A 103 -10.23 5.06 5.51
N ALA A 104 -10.72 5.26 4.29
CA ALA A 104 -10.57 4.30 3.21
C ALA A 104 -9.10 4.10 2.82
N VAL A 105 -8.35 5.20 2.63
CA VAL A 105 -6.91 5.19 2.34
C VAL A 105 -6.17 4.48 3.47
N ALA A 106 -6.42 4.85 4.73
CA ALA A 106 -5.76 4.22 5.88
C ALA A 106 -6.03 2.70 5.93
N THR A 107 -7.26 2.28 5.63
CA THR A 107 -7.64 0.86 5.58
C THR A 107 -6.90 0.11 4.49
N VAL A 108 -6.85 0.66 3.28
CA VAL A 108 -6.19 0.05 2.12
C VAL A 108 -4.68 -0.06 2.35
N ILE A 109 -4.05 1.01 2.84
CA ILE A 109 -2.61 1.01 3.13
C ILE A 109 -2.27 0.03 4.27
N ALA A 110 -3.08 -0.02 5.33
CA ALA A 110 -2.91 -1.00 6.39
C ALA A 110 -3.00 -2.44 5.87
N ALA A 111 -3.94 -2.70 4.94
CA ALA A 111 -4.09 -4.02 4.33
C ALA A 111 -2.88 -4.39 3.48
N ILE A 112 -2.34 -3.44 2.69
CA ILE A 112 -1.10 -3.66 1.92
C ILE A 112 0.07 -3.97 2.86
N ILE A 113 0.26 -3.20 3.93
CA ILE A 113 1.34 -3.45 4.90
C ILE A 113 1.18 -4.83 5.54
N TRP A 114 -0.04 -5.18 5.96
CA TRP A 114 -0.35 -6.50 6.52
C TRP A 114 0.02 -7.61 5.53
N SER A 115 -0.38 -7.48 4.27
CA SER A 115 -0.10 -8.46 3.22
C SER A 115 1.39 -8.62 2.94
N VAL A 116 2.18 -7.53 3.01
CA VAL A 116 3.63 -7.64 2.88
C VAL A 116 4.22 -8.41 4.06
N LEU A 117 3.79 -8.12 5.29
CA LEU A 117 4.30 -8.79 6.49
C LEU A 117 3.96 -10.28 6.49
N ASP A 118 2.72 -10.63 6.15
CA ASP A 118 2.26 -12.02 6.03
C ASP A 118 3.01 -12.79 4.93
N ALA A 119 3.20 -12.19 3.76
CA ALA A 119 3.95 -12.82 2.67
C ALA A 119 5.44 -12.99 3.03
N SER A 120 6.05 -12.00 3.69
CA SER A 120 7.45 -12.08 4.16
C SER A 120 7.64 -13.17 5.23
N ALA A 121 6.67 -13.33 6.13
CA ALA A 121 6.71 -14.38 7.14
C ALA A 121 6.66 -15.78 6.50
N ARG A 122 5.82 -15.98 5.48
CA ARG A 122 5.75 -17.26 4.75
C ARG A 122 7.04 -17.57 3.99
N GLU A 123 7.63 -16.57 3.33
CA GLU A 123 8.91 -16.75 2.62
C GLU A 123 10.05 -17.13 3.58
N LEU A 124 10.06 -16.54 4.78
CA LEU A 124 11.01 -16.90 5.84
C LEU A 124 10.80 -18.33 6.32
N ASP A 125 9.56 -18.73 6.58
CA ASP A 125 9.23 -20.11 6.99
C ASP A 125 9.66 -21.11 5.91
N ASP A 126 9.31 -20.87 4.65
CA ASP A 126 9.70 -21.74 3.53
C ASP A 126 11.23 -21.89 3.41
N THR A 127 11.99 -20.83 3.70
CA THR A 127 13.46 -20.85 3.67
C THR A 127 14.07 -21.61 4.85
N LEU A 128 13.42 -21.59 6.03
CA LEU A 128 13.90 -22.28 7.23
C LEU A 128 13.61 -23.79 7.22
N PHE A 129 12.63 -24.23 6.42
CA PHE A 129 12.24 -25.64 6.30
C PHE A 129 12.72 -26.31 4.99
N ALA A 130 13.47 -25.61 4.14
CA ALA A 130 14.12 -26.13 2.93
C ALA A 130 15.56 -26.60 3.20
#